data_AF-A0A1C5MFL4-F1
#
_entry.id   AF-A0A1C5MFL4-F1
#
_cell.length_a   1.000
_cell.length_b   1.000
_cell.length_c   1.000
_cell.angle_alpha   90.00
_cell.angle_beta   90.00
_cell.angle_gamma   90.00
#
_symmetry.space_group_name_H-M   'P 1'
#
loop_
_entity.id
_entity.type
_entity.pdbx_description
1 polymer ?
#
loop_
_entity_poly.entity_id
_entity_poly.type
_entity_poly.pdbx_seq_one_letter_code
_entity_poly.pdbx_strand_id
1 'polypeptide(L)'
;MEQAEAKARNEKKSAELEIRKAKKEVKARTEKMRDIEYFWGMGYITVILFAIVQNGAFQNDFIDFFRTPFMWYVRFCEWLVHPTYDNGFNQKIAYIGGEAWIIRILAIVAVLFILAIVMVTIVKVIKRYKKMWDEISQMFLLGSLSGIAVLGDVIREYLPVNLILLFGFINVGMMLLRNYFRKNFI
;
A
#
# COMPACT_ATOMS: atom_id res chain seq x y z
N MET A 1 57.69 -29.38 33.59
CA MET A 1 56.28 -28.92 33.60
C MET A 1 56.09 -27.70 32.68
N GLU A 2 56.99 -26.71 32.69
CA GLU A 2 56.89 -25.50 31.83
C GLU A 2 56.77 -25.76 30.31
N GLN A 3 57.47 -26.76 29.76
CA GLN A 3 57.36 -27.08 28.32
C GLN A 3 55.97 -27.57 27.89
N ALA A 4 55.27 -28.29 28.77
CA ALA A 4 53.94 -28.82 28.47
C ALA A 4 52.89 -27.70 28.49
N GLU A 5 53.02 -26.76 29.43
CA GLU A 5 52.16 -25.57 29.52
C GLU A 5 52.38 -24.60 28.36
N ALA A 6 53.63 -24.41 27.92
CA ALA A 6 53.95 -23.59 26.74
C ALA A 6 53.33 -24.17 25.45
N LYS A 7 53.36 -25.50 25.30
CA LYS A 7 52.76 -26.20 24.15
C LYS A 7 51.23 -26.07 24.14
N ALA A 8 50.57 -26.33 25.27
CA ALA A 8 49.12 -26.17 25.41
C ALA A 8 48.66 -24.72 25.18
N ARG A 9 49.45 -23.73 25.62
CA ARG A 9 49.16 -22.30 25.39
C ARG A 9 49.27 -21.93 23.90
N ASN A 10 50.22 -22.51 23.18
CA ASN A 10 50.41 -22.21 21.76
C ASN A 10 49.31 -22.86 20.90
N GLU A 11 48.90 -24.09 21.23
CA GLU A 11 47.77 -24.78 20.60
C GLU A 11 46.45 -24.03 20.83
N LYS A 12 46.20 -23.56 22.06
CA LYS A 12 45.04 -22.71 22.37
C LYS A 12 45.05 -21.41 21.57
N LYS A 13 46.21 -20.76 21.45
CA LYS A 13 46.36 -19.52 20.68
C LYS A 13 46.15 -19.74 19.18
N SER A 14 46.57 -20.89 18.64
CA SER A 14 46.30 -21.30 17.26
C SER A 14 44.81 -21.53 17.02
N ALA A 15 44.14 -22.27 17.91
CA ALA A 15 42.71 -22.51 17.84
C ALA A 15 41.89 -21.21 17.94
N GLU A 16 42.25 -20.29 18.83
CA GLU A 16 41.62 -18.96 18.92
C GLU A 16 41.80 -18.14 17.63
N LEU A 17 42.95 -18.27 16.97
CA LEU A 17 43.27 -17.56 15.74
C LEU A 17 42.50 -18.14 14.53
N GLU A 18 42.32 -19.45 14.48
CA GLU A 18 41.46 -20.14 13.50
C GLU A 18 39.99 -19.79 13.69
N ILE A 19 39.48 -19.80 14.93
CA ILE A 19 38.11 -19.37 15.26
C ILE A 19 37.91 -17.91 14.82
N ARG A 20 38.89 -17.04 15.05
CA ARG A 20 38.82 -15.63 14.63
C ARG A 20 38.83 -15.48 13.10
N LYS A 21 39.61 -16.29 12.37
CA LYS A 21 39.61 -16.31 10.90
C LYS A 21 38.26 -16.80 10.36
N ALA A 22 37.77 -17.92 10.87
CA ALA A 22 36.46 -18.47 10.51
C ALA A 22 35.33 -17.45 10.76
N LYS A 23 35.37 -16.75 11.91
CA LYS A 23 34.40 -15.69 12.22
C LYS A 23 34.47 -14.50 11.25
N LYS A 24 35.68 -14.11 10.81
CA LYS A 24 35.86 -13.07 9.78
C LYS A 24 35.35 -13.51 8.41
N GLU A 25 35.62 -14.75 8.01
CA GLU A 25 35.12 -15.29 6.74
C GLU A 25 33.61 -15.43 6.71
N VAL A 26 33.00 -15.92 7.80
CA VAL A 26 31.54 -15.98 7.94
C VAL A 26 30.96 -14.58 7.84
N LYS A 27 31.53 -13.59 8.57
CA LYS A 27 31.07 -12.21 8.49
C LYS A 27 31.16 -11.64 7.07
N ALA A 28 32.29 -11.85 6.38
CA ALA A 28 32.47 -11.39 5.00
C ALA A 28 31.51 -12.08 4.02
N ARG A 29 31.24 -13.38 4.20
CA ARG A 29 30.22 -14.10 3.42
C ARG A 29 28.81 -13.56 3.69
N THR A 30 28.46 -13.30 4.95
CA THR A 30 27.16 -12.73 5.32
C THR A 30 26.99 -11.32 4.75
N GLU A 31 28.03 -10.48 4.80
CA GLU A 31 28.00 -9.15 4.18
C GLU A 31 27.81 -9.24 2.66
N LYS A 32 28.56 -10.11 1.97
CA LYS A 32 28.38 -10.34 0.52
C LYS A 32 26.98 -10.86 0.17
N MET A 33 26.44 -11.79 0.94
CA MET A 33 25.09 -12.31 0.73
C MET A 33 24.05 -11.19 0.86
N ARG A 34 24.19 -10.35 1.89
CA ARG A 34 23.32 -9.20 2.11
C ARG A 34 23.42 -8.19 0.97
N ASP A 35 24.61 -7.90 0.47
CA ASP A 35 24.80 -6.95 -0.64
C ASP A 35 24.17 -7.47 -1.94
N ILE A 36 24.25 -8.77 -2.19
CA ILE A 36 23.57 -9.43 -3.33
C ILE A 36 22.04 -9.31 -3.16
N GLU A 37 21.51 -9.57 -1.97
CA GLU A 37 20.08 -9.44 -1.68
C GLU A 37 19.58 -7.99 -1.90
N TYR A 38 20.33 -6.99 -1.44
CA TYR A 38 20.02 -5.58 -1.72
C TYR A 38 20.03 -5.26 -3.20
N PHE A 39 20.99 -5.78 -3.97
CA PHE A 39 21.07 -5.56 -5.40
C PHE A 39 19.84 -6.14 -6.13
N TRP A 40 19.47 -7.38 -5.83
CA TRP A 40 18.28 -8.02 -6.39
C TRP A 40 16.98 -7.31 -5.95
N GLY A 41 16.90 -6.89 -4.68
CA GLY A 41 15.77 -6.12 -4.17
C GLY A 41 15.59 -4.79 -4.89
N MET A 42 16.68 -4.05 -5.11
CA MET A 42 16.65 -2.81 -5.90
C MET A 42 16.25 -3.07 -7.35
N GLY A 43 16.84 -4.09 -8.00
CA GLY A 43 16.49 -4.46 -9.37
C GLY A 43 15.02 -4.80 -9.54
N TYR A 44 14.43 -5.55 -8.60
CA TYR A 44 13.01 -5.89 -8.62
C TYR A 44 12.11 -4.65 -8.49
N ILE A 45 12.44 -3.73 -7.58
CA ILE A 45 11.71 -2.46 -7.44
C ILE A 45 11.80 -1.65 -8.73
N THR A 46 12.98 -1.56 -9.35
CA THR A 46 13.17 -0.84 -10.61
C THR A 46 12.32 -1.43 -11.74
N VAL A 47 12.26 -2.75 -11.87
CA VAL A 47 11.43 -3.43 -12.88
C VAL A 47 9.94 -3.14 -12.65
N ILE A 48 9.46 -3.19 -11.40
CA ILE A 48 8.06 -2.85 -11.08
C ILE A 48 7.77 -1.40 -11.44
N LEU A 49 8.64 -0.46 -11.04
CA LEU A 49 8.45 0.95 -11.35
C LEU A 49 8.39 1.17 -12.86
N PHE A 50 9.24 0.50 -13.62
CA PHE A 50 9.21 0.55 -15.07
C PHE A 50 7.92 -0.04 -15.65
N ALA A 51 7.45 -1.18 -15.13
CA ALA A 51 6.17 -1.77 -15.52
C ALA A 51 4.98 -0.83 -15.25
N ILE A 52 4.96 -0.16 -14.09
CA ILE A 52 3.94 0.85 -13.76
C ILE A 52 3.98 2.03 -14.74
N VAL A 53 5.18 2.50 -15.10
CA VAL A 53 5.37 3.62 -16.05
C VAL A 53 5.10 3.20 -17.49
N GLN A 54 5.17 1.92 -17.84
CA GLN A 54 4.83 1.47 -19.19
C GLN A 54 3.37 1.03 -19.34
N ASN A 55 2.70 0.64 -18.26
CA ASN A 55 1.34 0.15 -18.31
C ASN A 55 0.33 1.30 -18.44
N GLY A 56 -0.19 1.48 -19.67
CA GLY A 56 -1.17 2.53 -19.97
C GLY A 56 -2.50 2.36 -19.22
N ALA A 57 -2.98 1.13 -19.03
CA ALA A 57 -4.20 0.87 -18.25
C ALA A 57 -4.04 1.29 -16.79
N PHE A 58 -2.90 0.97 -16.17
CA PHE A 58 -2.60 1.35 -14.79
C PHE A 58 -2.50 2.86 -14.62
N GLN A 59 -1.84 3.57 -15.54
CA GLN A 59 -1.75 5.04 -15.49
C GLN A 59 -3.12 5.70 -15.61
N ASN A 60 -3.91 5.26 -16.60
CA ASN A 60 -5.26 5.80 -16.80
C ASN A 60 -6.12 5.56 -15.55
N ASP A 61 -6.07 4.37 -14.97
CA ASP A 61 -6.79 4.07 -13.73
C ASP A 61 -6.30 4.88 -12.53
N PHE A 62 -5.00 5.10 -12.43
CA PHE A 62 -4.44 5.93 -11.38
C PHE A 62 -4.97 7.36 -11.49
N ILE A 63 -4.96 7.95 -12.69
CA ILE A 63 -5.49 9.29 -12.92
C ILE A 63 -6.99 9.32 -12.64
N ASP A 64 -7.76 8.36 -13.16
CA ASP A 64 -9.21 8.32 -12.99
C ASP A 64 -9.63 8.14 -11.53
N PHE A 65 -8.84 7.40 -10.74
CA PHE A 65 -9.07 7.21 -9.31
C PHE A 65 -9.07 8.54 -8.53
N PHE A 66 -8.15 9.47 -8.85
CA PHE A 66 -8.11 10.79 -8.23
C PHE A 66 -9.03 11.81 -8.91
N ARG A 67 -9.18 11.70 -10.24
CA ARG A 67 -10.01 12.60 -11.03
C ARG A 67 -11.48 12.51 -10.64
N THR A 68 -12.00 11.30 -10.43
CA THR A 68 -13.41 11.07 -10.11
C THR A 68 -13.90 11.84 -8.87
N PRO A 69 -13.29 11.68 -7.69
CA PRO A 69 -13.71 12.43 -6.50
C PRO A 69 -13.46 13.94 -6.65
N PHE A 70 -12.40 14.34 -7.35
CA PHE A 70 -12.11 15.76 -7.58
C PHE A 70 -13.17 16.43 -8.48
N MET A 71 -13.55 15.78 -9.57
CA MET A 71 -14.63 16.28 -10.45
C MET A 71 -15.96 16.31 -9.73
N TRP A 72 -16.25 15.34 -8.86
CA TRP A 72 -17.44 15.39 -8.01
C TRP A 72 -17.40 16.60 -7.05
N TYR A 73 -16.25 16.88 -6.44
CA TYR A 73 -16.08 18.05 -5.57
C TYR A 73 -16.28 19.37 -6.33
N VAL A 74 -15.72 19.51 -7.53
CA VAL A 74 -15.93 20.71 -8.38
C VAL A 74 -17.42 20.89 -8.69
N ARG A 75 -18.11 19.82 -9.11
CA ARG A 75 -19.56 19.85 -9.38
C ARG A 75 -20.37 20.18 -8.12
N PHE A 76 -19.94 19.71 -6.96
CA PHE A 76 -20.56 20.04 -5.68
C PHE A 76 -20.40 21.53 -5.36
N CYS A 77 -19.23 22.11 -5.58
CA CYS A 77 -18.99 23.54 -5.42
C CYS A 77 -19.87 24.38 -6.38
N GLU A 78 -19.96 23.99 -7.66
CA GLU A 78 -20.85 24.63 -8.63
C GLU A 78 -22.32 24.57 -8.18
N TRP A 79 -22.75 23.39 -7.71
CA TRP A 79 -24.09 23.19 -7.17
C TRP A 79 -24.34 24.01 -5.90
N LEU A 80 -23.34 24.21 -5.04
CA LEU A 80 -23.48 25.10 -3.88
C LEU A 80 -23.75 26.55 -4.30
N VAL A 81 -23.14 27.03 -5.39
CA VAL A 81 -23.40 28.38 -5.91
C VAL A 81 -24.81 28.46 -6.50
N HIS A 82 -25.22 27.47 -7.29
CA HIS A 82 -26.54 27.41 -7.92
C HIS A 82 -27.27 26.11 -7.55
N PRO A 83 -27.85 26.04 -6.33
CA PRO A 83 -28.45 24.81 -5.85
C PRO A 83 -29.70 24.53 -6.68
N THR A 84 -29.70 23.35 -7.30
CA THR A 84 -30.77 22.86 -8.17
C THR A 84 -31.19 21.46 -7.75
N TYR A 85 -32.45 21.11 -7.99
CA TYR A 85 -32.95 19.75 -7.79
C TYR A 85 -33.66 19.27 -9.06
N ASP A 86 -33.75 17.95 -9.23
CA ASP A 86 -34.47 17.34 -10.34
C ASP A 86 -35.96 17.26 -9.98
N ASN A 87 -36.83 17.72 -10.89
CA ASN A 87 -38.27 17.69 -10.71
C ASN A 87 -38.94 16.37 -11.13
N GLY A 88 -38.15 15.34 -11.49
CA GLY A 88 -38.65 14.04 -11.96
C GLY A 88 -38.97 14.00 -13.46
N PHE A 89 -38.83 15.13 -14.16
CA PHE A 89 -38.93 15.25 -15.62
C PHE A 89 -37.55 15.51 -16.26
N ASN A 90 -36.46 15.18 -15.57
CA ASN A 90 -35.07 15.47 -15.96
C ASN A 90 -34.80 16.98 -16.14
N GLN A 91 -35.57 17.85 -15.49
CA GLN A 91 -35.34 19.29 -15.50
C GLN A 91 -34.78 19.73 -14.15
N LYS A 92 -33.70 20.50 -14.21
CA LYS A 92 -33.09 21.10 -13.02
C LYS A 92 -33.79 22.42 -12.67
N ILE A 93 -34.48 22.44 -11.54
CA ILE A 93 -35.12 23.65 -10.99
C ILE A 93 -34.26 24.20 -9.87
N ALA A 94 -34.07 25.52 -9.82
CA ALA A 94 -33.35 26.18 -8.74
C ALA A 94 -34.20 26.23 -7.45
N TYR A 95 -33.56 26.08 -6.29
CA TYR A 95 -34.23 26.32 -5.01
C TYR A 95 -34.62 27.80 -4.87
N ILE A 96 -35.78 28.06 -4.27
CA ILE A 96 -36.27 29.42 -3.99
C ILE A 96 -35.37 30.04 -2.91
N GLY A 97 -35.07 31.34 -3.00
CA GLY A 97 -33.96 31.98 -2.26
C GLY A 97 -33.87 31.67 -0.75
N GLY A 98 -35.00 31.65 -0.04
CA GLY A 98 -35.07 31.33 1.39
C GLY A 98 -34.83 29.84 1.73
N GLU A 99 -35.08 28.93 0.80
CA GLU A 99 -34.81 27.49 0.97
C GLU A 99 -33.38 27.15 0.54
N ALA A 100 -32.86 27.85 -0.46
CA ALA A 100 -31.54 27.63 -1.04
C ALA A 100 -30.41 27.75 0.01
N TRP A 101 -30.49 28.70 0.95
CA TRP A 101 -29.45 28.87 1.96
C TRP A 101 -29.44 27.72 3.00
N ILE A 102 -30.61 27.25 3.40
CA ILE A 102 -30.76 26.12 4.35
C ILE A 102 -30.18 24.85 3.72
N ILE A 103 -30.52 24.59 2.46
CA ILE A 103 -30.05 23.42 1.71
C ILE A 103 -28.53 23.43 1.53
N ARG A 104 -27.91 24.58 1.26
CA ARG A 104 -26.44 24.71 1.18
C ARG A 104 -25.76 24.32 2.49
N ILE A 105 -26.26 24.83 3.63
CA ILE A 105 -25.69 24.52 4.95
C ILE A 105 -25.83 23.02 5.24
N LEU A 106 -27.02 22.45 5.03
CA LEU A 106 -27.28 21.02 5.19
C LEU A 106 -26.34 20.17 4.33
N ALA A 107 -26.14 20.54 3.07
CA ALA A 107 -25.26 19.84 2.16
C ALA A 107 -23.79 19.89 2.61
N ILE A 108 -23.29 21.06 3.04
CA ILE A 108 -21.93 21.22 3.57
C ILE A 108 -21.74 20.34 4.81
N VAL A 109 -22.69 20.39 5.75
CA VAL A 109 -22.64 19.58 6.98
C VAL A 109 -22.62 18.08 6.64
N ALA A 110 -23.46 17.64 5.70
CA ALA A 110 -23.50 16.25 5.25
C ALA A 110 -22.15 15.81 4.65
N VAL A 111 -21.54 16.63 3.78
CA VAL A 111 -20.23 16.32 3.17
C VAL A 111 -19.13 16.27 4.23
N LEU A 112 -19.09 17.23 5.15
CA LEU A 112 -18.12 17.23 6.26
C LEU A 112 -18.27 15.98 7.15
N PHE A 113 -19.50 15.56 7.42
CA PHE A 113 -19.78 14.36 8.21
C PHE A 113 -19.28 13.09 7.50
N ILE A 114 -19.52 12.95 6.19
CA ILE A 114 -19.00 11.85 5.38
C ILE A 114 -17.47 11.84 5.40
N LEU A 115 -16.83 13.00 5.19
CA LEU A 115 -15.38 13.13 5.24
C LEU A 115 -14.81 12.71 6.60
N ALA A 116 -15.46 13.10 7.70
CA ALA A 116 -15.05 12.69 9.05
C ALA A 116 -15.12 11.17 9.24
N ILE A 117 -16.21 10.52 8.80
CA ILE A 117 -16.36 9.05 8.86
C ILE A 117 -15.28 8.35 8.04
N VAL A 118 -15.06 8.81 6.80
CA VAL A 118 -14.04 8.27 5.90
C VAL A 118 -12.66 8.40 6.56
N MET A 119 -12.32 9.56 7.10
CA MET A 119 -11.04 9.81 7.77
C MET A 119 -10.84 8.90 8.98
N VAL A 120 -11.84 8.76 9.86
CA VAL A 120 -11.78 7.84 11.01
C VAL A 120 -11.59 6.39 10.56
N THR A 121 -12.28 5.98 9.50
CA THR A 121 -12.16 4.64 8.93
C THR A 121 -10.76 4.40 8.38
N ILE A 122 -10.23 5.32 7.59
CA ILE A 122 -8.86 5.27 7.04
C ILE A 122 -7.84 5.13 8.18
N VAL A 123 -7.92 5.98 9.21
CA VAL A 123 -6.99 5.91 10.35
C VAL A 123 -7.08 4.55 11.07
N LYS A 124 -8.29 4.02 11.28
CA LYS A 124 -8.49 2.68 11.88
C LYS A 124 -7.89 1.57 11.01
N VAL A 125 -8.07 1.64 9.70
CA VAL A 125 -7.50 0.68 8.74
C VAL A 125 -5.98 0.76 8.78
N ILE A 126 -5.38 1.96 8.69
CA ILE A 126 -3.92 2.16 8.76
C ILE A 126 -3.34 1.65 10.08
N LYS A 127 -3.97 1.96 11.23
CA LYS A 127 -3.51 1.46 12.54
C LYS A 127 -3.51 -0.07 12.59
N ARG A 128 -4.56 -0.72 12.06
CA ARG A 128 -4.60 -2.18 11.96
C ARG A 128 -3.54 -2.70 10.99
N TYR A 129 -3.31 -2.00 9.88
CA TYR A 129 -2.33 -2.36 8.87
C TYR A 129 -0.92 -2.33 9.46
N LYS A 130 -0.58 -1.26 10.20
CA LYS A 130 0.70 -1.13 10.92
C LYS A 130 0.93 -2.26 11.92
N LYS A 131 -0.12 -2.73 12.62
CA LYS A 131 0.00 -3.84 13.59
C LYS A 131 0.28 -5.19 12.91
N MET A 132 -0.10 -5.34 11.65
CA MET A 132 0.10 -6.56 10.86
C MET A 132 1.19 -6.39 9.80
N TRP A 133 1.96 -5.31 9.85
CA TRP A 133 3.07 -5.04 8.95
C TRP A 133 4.23 -5.98 9.27
N ASP A 134 4.18 -7.16 8.69
CA ASP A 134 5.23 -8.16 8.70
C ASP A 134 5.75 -8.42 7.28
N GLU A 135 6.83 -9.18 7.20
CA GLU A 135 7.52 -9.51 5.95
C GLU A 135 6.59 -10.19 4.93
N ILE A 136 5.65 -11.04 5.39
CA ILE A 136 4.63 -11.67 4.56
C ILE A 136 3.70 -10.63 3.93
N SER A 137 3.24 -9.65 4.70
CA SER A 137 2.37 -8.58 4.18
C SER A 137 3.12 -7.68 3.20
N GLN A 138 4.42 -7.44 3.40
CA GLN A 138 5.26 -6.71 2.45
C GLN A 138 5.44 -7.48 1.14
N MET A 139 5.77 -8.77 1.21
CA MET A 139 5.90 -9.62 0.03
C MET A 139 4.60 -9.69 -0.76
N PHE A 140 3.45 -9.82 -0.08
CA PHE A 140 2.15 -9.84 -0.74
C PHE A 140 1.80 -8.50 -1.38
N LEU A 141 2.09 -7.38 -0.72
CA LEU A 141 1.84 -6.05 -1.27
C LEU A 141 2.68 -5.81 -2.52
N LEU A 142 3.97 -6.18 -2.47
CA LEU A 142 4.88 -6.03 -3.60
C LEU A 142 4.54 -6.99 -4.76
N GLY A 143 4.13 -8.23 -4.44
CA GLY A 143 3.71 -9.24 -5.42
C GLY A 143 2.36 -8.93 -6.07
N SER A 144 1.39 -8.42 -5.31
CA SER A 144 0.10 -7.98 -5.87
C SER A 144 0.26 -6.72 -6.72
N LEU A 145 1.15 -5.80 -6.32
CA LEU A 145 1.46 -4.61 -7.11
C LEU A 145 2.16 -4.99 -8.42
N SER A 146 3.14 -5.90 -8.38
CA SER A 146 3.83 -6.35 -9.60
C SER A 146 2.89 -7.10 -10.53
N GLY A 147 2.04 -7.99 -10.01
CA GLY A 147 1.05 -8.71 -10.80
C GLY A 147 0.10 -7.77 -11.54
N ILE A 148 -0.39 -6.73 -10.86
CA ILE A 148 -1.29 -5.73 -11.46
C ILE A 148 -0.54 -4.81 -12.43
N ALA A 149 0.70 -4.44 -12.14
CA ALA A 149 1.50 -3.60 -13.04
C ALA A 149 1.88 -4.31 -14.35
N VAL A 150 2.17 -5.61 -14.29
CA VAL A 150 2.58 -6.40 -15.45
C VAL A 150 1.37 -6.92 -16.24
N LEU A 151 0.33 -7.40 -15.56
CA LEU A 151 -0.85 -8.02 -16.20
C LEU A 151 -2.05 -7.06 -16.30
N GLY A 152 -1.87 -5.77 -16.00
CA GLY A 152 -2.96 -4.80 -15.90
C GLY A 152 -3.84 -4.72 -17.13
N ASP A 153 -3.23 -4.74 -18.32
CA ASP A 153 -3.97 -4.67 -19.60
C ASP A 153 -4.83 -5.92 -19.82
N VAL A 154 -4.30 -7.11 -19.51
CA VAL A 154 -5.03 -8.38 -19.59
C VAL A 154 -6.15 -8.41 -18.57
N ILE A 155 -5.89 -8.02 -17.31
CA ILE A 155 -6.92 -7.97 -16.27
C ILE A 155 -8.07 -7.08 -16.71
N ARG A 156 -7.77 -5.95 -17.35
CA ARG A 156 -8.78 -4.98 -17.80
C ARG A 156 -9.61 -5.47 -18.97
N GLU A 157 -9.06 -6.32 -19.82
CA GLU A 157 -9.79 -6.99 -20.89
C GLU A 157 -10.88 -7.92 -20.34
N TYR A 158 -10.56 -8.68 -19.28
CA TYR A 158 -11.51 -9.62 -18.66
C TYR A 158 -12.40 -8.98 -17.59
N LEU A 159 -11.93 -7.93 -16.93
CA LEU A 159 -12.59 -7.30 -15.79
C LEU A 159 -12.52 -5.77 -15.92
N PRO A 160 -13.62 -5.08 -16.25
CA PRO A 160 -13.65 -3.63 -16.44
C PRO A 160 -13.69 -2.88 -15.09
N VAL A 161 -12.76 -3.21 -14.19
CA VAL A 161 -12.58 -2.55 -12.89
C VAL A 161 -11.29 -1.74 -12.89
N ASN A 162 -11.27 -0.68 -12.10
CA ASN A 162 -10.06 0.11 -11.90
C ASN A 162 -9.01 -0.71 -11.15
N LEU A 163 -7.81 -0.83 -11.72
CA LEU A 163 -6.71 -1.64 -11.20
C LEU A 163 -6.23 -1.18 -9.81
N ILE A 164 -6.30 0.12 -9.51
CA ILE A 164 -5.95 0.66 -8.18
C ILE A 164 -6.98 0.24 -7.13
N LEU A 165 -8.27 0.26 -7.49
CA LEU A 165 -9.33 -0.23 -6.62
C LEU A 165 -9.17 -1.73 -6.37
N LEU A 166 -8.88 -2.50 -7.41
CA LEU A 166 -8.64 -3.93 -7.32
C LEU A 166 -7.44 -4.24 -6.41
N PHE A 167 -6.32 -3.52 -6.59
CA PHE A 167 -5.14 -3.62 -5.74
C PHE A 167 -5.47 -3.37 -4.27
N GLY A 168 -6.19 -2.28 -3.98
CA GLY A 168 -6.63 -1.95 -2.63
C GLY A 168 -7.55 -3.01 -2.04
N PHE A 169 -8.50 -3.52 -2.83
CA PHE A 169 -9.45 -4.54 -2.41
C PHE A 169 -8.76 -5.86 -2.06
N ILE A 170 -7.82 -6.33 -2.90
CA ILE A 170 -7.06 -7.55 -2.65
C ILE A 170 -6.24 -7.43 -1.35
N ASN A 171 -5.56 -6.31 -1.15
CA ASN A 171 -4.72 -6.10 0.03
C ASN A 171 -5.54 -5.97 1.32
N VAL A 172 -6.66 -5.21 1.29
CA VAL A 172 -7.57 -5.11 2.44
C VAL A 172 -8.27 -6.44 2.71
N GLY A 173 -8.68 -7.18 1.67
CA GLY A 173 -9.32 -8.48 1.78
C GLY A 173 -8.41 -9.53 2.44
N MET A 174 -7.16 -9.64 1.98
CA MET A 174 -6.17 -10.54 2.57
C MET A 174 -5.94 -10.22 4.06
N MET A 175 -5.84 -8.93 4.38
CA MET A 175 -5.68 -8.46 5.76
C MET A 175 -6.88 -8.83 6.64
N LEU A 176 -8.11 -8.65 6.15
CA LEU A 176 -9.33 -9.01 6.87
C LEU A 176 -9.42 -10.53 7.09
N LEU A 177 -9.10 -11.33 6.06
CA LEU A 177 -9.01 -12.78 6.16
C LEU A 177 -8.00 -13.20 7.21
N ARG A 178 -6.80 -12.62 7.20
CA ARG A 178 -5.76 -12.92 8.18
C ARG A 178 -6.18 -12.60 9.61
N ASN A 179 -6.85 -11.46 9.82
CA ASN A 179 -7.39 -11.10 11.12
C ASN A 179 -8.52 -12.04 11.56
N TYR A 180 -9.36 -12.50 10.63
CA TYR A 180 -10.39 -13.50 10.90
C TYR A 180 -9.78 -14.83 11.35
N PHE A 181 -8.79 -15.35 10.63
CA PHE A 181 -8.08 -16.58 11.01
C PHE A 181 -7.38 -16.46 12.37
N ARG A 182 -6.70 -15.33 12.62
CA ARG A 182 -6.04 -15.08 13.92
C ARG A 182 -7.01 -15.00 15.10
N LYS A 183 -8.27 -14.62 14.87
CA LYS A 183 -9.27 -14.47 15.93
C LYS A 183 -10.04 -15.76 16.21
N ASN A 184 -10.17 -16.64 15.22
CA ASN A 184 -11.00 -17.85 15.30
C ASN A 184 -10.22 -19.16 15.45
N PHE A 185 -8.93 -19.20 15.07
CA PHE A 185 -8.14 -20.45 15.03
C PHE A 185 -6.85 -20.40 15.86
N ILE A 186 -6.51 -19.25 16.44
CA ILE A 186 -5.39 -19.04 17.37
C ILE A 186 -5.99 -18.46 18.66
#